data_AF-A0A7R9UVH9-F1
#
_entry.id   AF-A0A7R9UVH9-F1
#
_cell.length_a   1.000
_cell.length_b   1.000
_cell.length_c   1.000
_cell.angle_alpha   90.00
_cell.angle_beta   90.00
_cell.angle_gamma   90.00
#
_symmetry.space_group_name_H-M   'P 1'
#
loop_
_entity.id
_entity.type
_entity.pdbx_description
1 polymer ?
#
loop_
_entity_poly.entity_id
_entity_poly.type
_entity_poly.pdbx_seq_one_letter_code
_entity_poly.pdbx_strand_id
1 'polypeptide(L)'
;AARVLDRTRAYKATLRAVALGSSCSGALFMRAIRPGARAELLVCAALLGAWTVAALPVLIANAVEEAYPAPPDAPTALLFTSSNVLQVAFTFVLQLLLTAQGDECGDLASPSRALIVGAAGVGCL
;
A
#
# COMPACT_ATOMS: atom_id res chain seq x y z
N ALA A 1 7.68 -4.42 22.89
CA ALA A 1 7.99 -4.87 21.52
C ALA A 1 9.03 -3.98 20.81
N ALA A 2 8.98 -2.65 20.95
CA ALA A 2 9.91 -1.71 20.28
C ALA A 2 11.42 -1.98 20.53
N ARG A 3 11.82 -2.34 21.76
CA ARG A 3 13.25 -2.52 22.13
C ARG A 3 13.96 -3.73 21.50
N VAL A 4 13.23 -4.71 20.96
CA VAL A 4 13.84 -5.90 20.33
C VAL A 4 14.11 -5.65 18.84
N LEU A 5 13.36 -4.75 18.21
CA LEU A 5 13.46 -4.43 16.79
C LEU A 5 14.60 -3.45 16.47
N ASP A 6 14.88 -2.49 17.37
CA ASP A 6 16.01 -1.54 17.26
C ASP A 6 17.39 -2.23 17.27
N ARG A 7 17.51 -3.36 17.97
CA ARG A 7 18.82 -3.96 18.24
C ARG A 7 19.30 -4.88 17.11
N THR A 8 18.43 -5.28 16.19
CA THR A 8 18.70 -6.37 15.24
C THR A 8 18.71 -5.95 13.77
N ARG A 9 18.36 -4.70 13.41
CA ARG A 9 18.08 -4.28 12.02
C ARG A 9 17.01 -5.13 11.31
N ALA A 10 16.27 -5.96 12.05
CA ALA A 10 15.19 -6.82 11.53
C ALA A 10 14.01 -5.99 11.00
N TYR A 11 13.98 -4.70 11.34
CA TYR A 11 13.12 -3.68 10.76
C TYR A 11 13.05 -3.74 9.21
N LYS A 12 14.19 -3.89 8.52
CA LYS A 12 14.22 -3.99 7.05
C LYS A 12 13.57 -5.27 6.52
N ALA A 13 13.68 -6.37 7.26
CA ALA A 13 13.03 -7.63 6.92
C ALA A 13 11.52 -7.57 7.17
N THR A 14 11.08 -6.94 8.26
CA THR A 14 9.66 -6.72 8.53
C THR A 14 9.03 -5.76 7.53
N LEU A 15 9.75 -4.71 7.10
CA LEU A 15 9.27 -3.79 6.07
C LEU A 15 9.07 -4.52 4.73
N ARG A 16 10.03 -5.36 4.32
CA ARG A 16 9.89 -6.21 3.12
C ARG A 16 8.75 -7.21 3.23
N ALA A 17 8.59 -7.86 4.39
CA ALA A 17 7.52 -8.81 4.61
C ALA A 17 6.14 -8.14 4.54
N VAL A 18 5.99 -6.95 5.12
CA VAL A 18 4.75 -6.19 5.08
C VAL A 18 4.48 -5.62 3.69
N ALA A 19 5.52 -5.16 2.96
CA ALA A 19 5.39 -4.71 1.57
C ALA A 19 4.96 -5.85 0.63
N LEU A 20 5.55 -7.04 0.78
CA LEU A 20 5.14 -8.22 0.01
C LEU A 20 3.72 -8.68 0.39
N GLY A 21 3.38 -8.61 1.68
CA GLY A 21 2.05 -8.96 2.20
C GLY A 21 0.95 -8.01 1.71
N SER A 22 1.21 -6.70 1.71
CA SER A 22 0.29 -5.69 1.19
C SER A 22 0.11 -5.83 -0.33
N SER A 23 1.17 -6.06 -1.07
CA SER A 23 1.09 -6.26 -2.53
C SER A 23 0.38 -7.57 -2.92
N CYS A 24 0.64 -8.66 -2.19
CA CYS A 24 -0.06 -9.92 -2.40
C CYS A 24 -1.55 -9.80 -2.07
N SER A 25 -1.91 -9.18 -0.95
CA SER A 25 -3.31 -8.93 -0.58
C SER A 25 -4.01 -7.97 -1.56
N GLY A 26 -3.30 -6.97 -2.10
CA GLY A 26 -3.81 -6.11 -3.17
C GLY A 26 -4.11 -6.88 -4.45
N ALA A 27 -3.23 -7.78 -4.89
CA ALA A 27 -3.46 -8.63 -6.06
C ALA A 27 -4.65 -9.60 -5.86
N LEU A 28 -4.81 -10.15 -4.64
CA LEU A 28 -5.96 -10.97 -4.29
C LEU A 28 -7.27 -10.16 -4.28
N PHE A 29 -7.25 -8.95 -3.73
CA PHE A 29 -8.39 -8.04 -3.74
C PHE A 29 -8.87 -7.78 -5.18
N MET A 30 -7.95 -7.56 -6.11
CA MET A 30 -8.28 -7.35 -7.53
C MET A 30 -8.92 -8.57 -8.20
N ARG A 31 -8.55 -9.79 -7.79
CA ARG A 31 -9.21 -11.03 -8.26
C ARG A 31 -10.61 -11.20 -7.67
N ALA A 32 -10.79 -10.77 -6.42
CA ALA A 32 -12.07 -10.83 -5.71
C ALA A 32 -13.09 -9.81 -6.23
N ILE A 33 -12.68 -8.79 -7.00
CA ILE A 33 -13.59 -7.89 -7.74
C ILE A 33 -14.23 -8.67 -8.90
N ARG A 34 -15.20 -9.52 -8.55
CA ARG A 34 -16.10 -10.23 -9.47
C ARG A 34 -17.54 -10.01 -9.02
N PRO A 35 -18.49 -9.83 -9.95
CA PRO A 35 -19.90 -9.75 -9.60
C PRO A 35 -20.35 -11.06 -8.93
N GLY A 36 -20.91 -10.97 -7.72
CA GLY A 36 -21.47 -12.11 -6.97
C GLY A 36 -20.66 -12.59 -5.75
N ALA A 37 -19.38 -12.22 -5.62
CA ALA A 37 -18.49 -12.74 -4.55
C ALA A 37 -18.28 -11.75 -3.38
N ARG A 38 -19.36 -11.33 -2.70
CA ARG A 38 -19.31 -10.30 -1.62
C ARG A 38 -18.46 -10.72 -0.41
N ALA A 39 -18.49 -12.00 -0.05
CA ALA A 39 -17.74 -12.51 1.09
C ALA A 39 -16.23 -12.50 0.85
N GLU A 40 -15.79 -12.89 -0.36
CA GLU A 40 -14.38 -12.90 -0.75
C GLU A 40 -13.81 -11.48 -0.80
N LEU A 41 -14.59 -10.52 -1.32
CA LEU A 41 -14.22 -9.10 -1.35
C LEU A 41 -14.03 -8.51 0.06
N LEU A 42 -14.92 -8.85 1.01
CA LEU A 42 -14.81 -8.43 2.41
C LEU A 42 -13.55 -8.99 3.08
N VAL A 43 -13.26 -10.29 2.87
CA VAL A 43 -12.08 -10.93 3.45
C VAL A 43 -10.80 -10.32 2.89
N CYS A 44 -10.73 -10.10 1.57
CA CYS A 44 -9.57 -9.46 0.95
C CYS A 44 -9.40 -8.00 1.40
N ALA A 45 -10.49 -7.24 1.54
CA ALA A 45 -10.45 -5.86 2.05
C ALA A 45 -9.96 -5.80 3.51
N ALA A 46 -10.44 -6.70 4.37
CA ALA A 46 -10.01 -6.79 5.76
C ALA A 46 -8.54 -7.19 5.86
N LEU A 47 -8.08 -8.12 5.02
CA LEU A 47 -6.69 -8.54 4.96
C LEU A 47 -5.78 -7.39 4.53
N LEU A 48 -6.16 -6.67 3.48
CA LEU A 48 -5.42 -5.49 3.00
C LEU A 48 -5.31 -4.42 4.11
N GLY A 49 -6.42 -4.12 4.78
CA GLY A 49 -6.46 -3.18 5.90
C GLY A 49 -5.58 -3.61 7.09
N ALA A 50 -5.54 -4.91 7.39
CA ALA A 50 -4.69 -5.43 8.46
C ALA A 50 -3.19 -5.22 8.14
N TRP A 51 -2.78 -5.46 6.90
CA TRP A 51 -1.39 -5.26 6.47
C TRP A 51 -0.98 -3.79 6.44
N THR A 52 -1.85 -2.89 6.01
CA THR A 52 -1.55 -1.45 5.97
C THR A 52 -1.44 -0.83 7.37
N VAL A 53 -2.31 -1.24 8.30
CA VAL A 53 -2.23 -0.79 9.70
C VAL A 53 -0.97 -1.34 10.38
N ALA A 54 -0.59 -2.58 10.10
CA ALA A 54 0.66 -3.16 10.60
C ALA A 54 1.92 -2.49 10.02
N ALA A 55 1.82 -1.90 8.82
CA ALA A 55 2.93 -1.19 8.17
C ALA A 55 3.26 0.17 8.81
N LEU A 56 2.27 0.84 9.41
CA LEU A 56 2.42 2.19 9.94
C LEU A 56 3.54 2.35 10.99
N PRO A 57 3.57 1.57 12.09
CA PRO A 57 4.62 1.70 13.10
C PRO A 57 5.99 1.31 12.55
N VAL A 58 5.99 0.46 11.52
CA VAL A 58 7.20 0.05 10.83
C VAL A 58 7.71 1.31 10.08
N LEU A 59 6.98 1.81 9.09
CA LEU A 59 7.37 2.98 8.28
C LEU A 59 7.88 4.19 9.07
N ILE A 60 7.23 4.52 10.19
CA ILE A 60 7.63 5.62 11.09
C ILE A 60 9.04 5.38 11.65
N ALA A 61 9.35 4.16 12.08
CA ALA A 61 10.68 3.82 12.59
C ALA A 61 11.76 3.94 11.50
N ASN A 62 11.49 3.55 10.24
CA ASN A 62 12.45 3.77 9.14
C ASN A 62 12.73 5.25 8.94
N ALA A 63 11.67 6.06 8.87
CA ALA A 63 11.79 7.47 8.52
C ALA A 63 12.61 8.23 9.57
N VAL A 64 12.45 7.88 10.84
CA VAL A 64 13.24 8.45 11.95
C VAL A 64 14.69 7.99 11.89
N GLU A 65 14.96 6.72 11.56
CA GLU A 65 16.34 6.19 11.46
C GLU A 65 17.10 6.79 10.26
N GLU A 66 16.44 6.92 9.11
CA GLU A 66 17.03 7.41 7.86
C GLU A 66 17.32 8.92 7.90
N ALA A 67 16.57 9.67 8.72
CA ALA A 67 16.76 11.10 8.91
C ALA A 67 17.70 11.46 10.06
N TYR A 68 18.38 10.49 10.70
CA TYR A 68 19.32 10.80 11.78
C TYR A 68 20.46 11.71 11.30
N PRO A 69 20.81 12.82 12.00
CA PRO A 69 20.46 13.19 13.39
C PRO A 69 19.29 14.19 13.56
N ALA A 70 18.40 14.35 12.58
CA ALA A 70 17.27 15.27 12.68
C ALA A 70 16.26 14.85 13.79
N PRO A 71 15.53 15.82 14.38
CA PRO A 71 14.45 15.51 15.33
C PRO A 71 13.37 14.65 14.68
N PRO A 72 12.76 13.70 15.40
CA PRO A 72 11.84 12.69 14.85
C PRO A 72 10.54 13.27 14.29
N ASP A 73 10.20 14.50 14.64
CA ASP A 73 8.96 15.17 14.21
C ASP A 73 9.00 15.60 12.74
N ALA A 74 10.18 15.97 12.23
CA ALA A 74 10.36 16.39 10.85
C ALA A 74 10.18 15.24 9.81
N PRO A 75 10.85 14.07 9.95
CA PRO A 75 10.71 12.99 8.97
C PRO A 75 9.34 12.35 8.99
N THR A 76 8.67 12.30 10.14
CA THR A 76 7.30 11.78 10.25
C THR A 76 6.30 12.72 9.58
N ALA A 77 6.39 14.03 9.81
CA ALA A 77 5.59 15.02 9.11
C ALA A 77 5.81 14.99 7.58
N LEU A 78 7.07 14.85 7.13
CA LEU A 78 7.40 14.70 5.71
C LEU A 78 6.82 13.42 5.11
N LEU A 79 6.84 12.30 5.85
CA LEU A 79 6.27 11.03 5.39
C LEU A 79 4.75 11.14 5.21
N PHE A 80 4.03 11.74 6.15
CA PHE A 80 2.58 11.91 6.02
C PHE A 80 2.21 12.93 4.93
N THR A 81 2.92 14.06 4.84
CA THR A 81 2.62 15.09 3.82
C THR A 81 2.88 14.57 2.41
N SER A 82 4.02 13.92 2.17
CA SER A 82 4.31 13.28 0.87
C SER A 82 3.30 12.20 0.51
N SER A 83 2.90 11.35 1.47
CA SER A 83 1.86 10.34 1.27
C SER A 83 0.52 10.96 0.87
N ASN A 84 0.09 12.05 1.52
CA ASN A 84 -1.17 12.72 1.21
C ASN A 84 -1.14 13.37 -0.18
N VAL A 85 -0.03 14.00 -0.56
CA VAL A 85 0.14 14.59 -1.91
C VAL A 85 0.02 13.50 -2.98
N LEU A 86 0.67 12.35 -2.76
CA LEU A 86 0.59 11.22 -3.68
C LEU A 86 -0.83 10.63 -3.75
N GLN A 87 -1.51 10.51 -2.61
CA GLN A 87 -2.88 10.01 -2.53
C GLN A 87 -3.85 10.88 -3.33
N VAL A 88 -3.74 12.21 -3.21
CA VAL A 88 -4.57 13.14 -3.98
C VAL A 88 -4.33 12.95 -5.48
N ALA A 89 -3.06 12.89 -5.91
CA ALA A 89 -2.72 12.67 -7.30
C ALA A 89 -3.30 11.35 -7.85
N PHE A 90 -3.14 10.24 -7.11
CA PHE A 90 -3.69 8.93 -7.51
C PHE A 90 -5.22 8.91 -7.55
N THR A 91 -5.89 9.65 -6.67
CA THR A 91 -7.36 9.73 -6.67
C THR A 91 -7.89 10.33 -7.97
N PHE A 92 -7.24 11.39 -8.48
CA PHE A 92 -7.60 11.98 -9.78
C PHE A 92 -7.34 11.03 -10.95
N VAL A 93 -6.21 10.33 -10.95
CA VAL A 93 -5.87 9.33 -11.99
C VAL A 93 -6.89 8.19 -11.99
N LEU A 94 -7.28 7.70 -10.82
CA LEU A 94 -8.28 6.64 -10.69
C LEU A 94 -9.65 7.07 -11.21
N GLN A 95 -10.06 8.32 -10.94
CA GLN A 95 -11.32 8.87 -11.44
C GLN A 95 -11.35 8.97 -12.96
N LEU A 96 -10.23 9.41 -13.58
CA LEU A 96 -10.09 9.45 -15.04
C LEU A 96 -10.17 8.05 -15.65
N LEU A 97 -9.51 7.06 -15.04
CA LEU A 97 -9.55 5.68 -15.48
C LEU A 97 -10.94 5.07 -15.38
N LEU A 98 -11.67 5.32 -14.29
CA LEU A 98 -13.05 4.85 -14.14
C LEU A 98 -13.97 5.43 -15.22
N THR A 99 -13.78 6.70 -15.56
CA THR A 99 -14.59 7.39 -16.57
C THR A 99 -14.27 6.92 -17.99
N ALA A 100 -13.01 6.56 -18.26
CA ALA A 100 -12.56 6.06 -19.55
C ALA A 100 -12.91 4.59 -19.83
N GLN A 101 -13.18 3.79 -18.79
CA GLN A 101 -13.35 2.33 -18.87
C GLN A 101 -14.81 1.87 -19.02
N GLY A 102 -15.68 2.67 -19.64
CA GLY A 102 -17.13 2.43 -19.75
C GLY A 102 -17.54 0.95 -19.77
N ASP A 103 -18.29 0.52 -18.75
CA ASP A 103 -18.95 -0.77 -18.43
C ASP A 103 -18.42 -2.12 -19.00
N GLU A 104 -17.21 -2.19 -19.56
CA GLU A 104 -16.63 -3.43 -20.08
C GLU A 104 -15.89 -4.19 -18.97
N CYS A 105 -16.67 -4.96 -18.24
CA CYS A 105 -16.20 -5.87 -17.20
C CYS A 105 -15.71 -7.16 -17.86
N GLY A 106 -14.40 -7.31 -18.13
CA GLY A 106 -13.98 -8.61 -18.68
C GLY A 106 -12.52 -8.96 -18.87
N ASP A 107 -11.56 -8.03 -18.91
CA ASP A 107 -10.19 -8.45 -19.29
C ASP A 107 -9.07 -8.02 -18.33
N LEU A 108 -8.06 -8.89 -18.22
CA LEU A 108 -6.83 -8.68 -17.45
C LEU A 108 -6.03 -7.47 -17.97
N ALA A 109 -6.33 -7.03 -19.19
CA ALA A 109 -5.75 -5.86 -19.87
C ALA A 109 -6.47 -4.53 -19.54
N SER A 110 -7.48 -4.52 -18.65
CA SER A 110 -8.11 -3.28 -18.21
C SER A 110 -7.04 -2.32 -17.63
N PRO A 111 -6.85 -1.11 -18.19
CA PRO A 111 -5.84 -0.15 -17.75
C PRO A 111 -5.96 0.22 -16.26
N SER A 112 -7.16 0.11 -15.69
CA SER A 112 -7.38 0.30 -14.24
C SER A 112 -6.67 -0.77 -13.40
N ARG A 113 -6.71 -2.03 -13.82
CA ARG A 113 -6.05 -3.15 -13.14
C ARG A 113 -4.54 -3.13 -13.35
N ALA A 114 -4.09 -2.77 -14.55
CA ALA A 114 -2.66 -2.64 -14.88
C ALA A 114 -1.98 -1.50 -14.11
N LEU A 115 -2.65 -0.36 -13.94
CA LEU A 115 -2.07 0.78 -13.22
C LEU A 115 -1.99 0.52 -11.70
N ILE A 116 -2.98 -0.16 -11.12
CA ILE A 116 -2.97 -0.54 -9.71
C ILE A 116 -1.93 -1.63 -9.44
N VAL A 117 -1.80 -2.64 -10.32
CA VAL A 117 -0.74 -3.66 -10.21
C VAL A 117 0.65 -3.05 -10.45
N GLY A 118 0.77 -2.09 -11.37
CA GLY A 118 1.99 -1.32 -11.60
C GLY A 118 2.39 -0.50 -10.39
N ALA A 119 1.45 0.22 -9.77
CA ALA A 119 1.69 0.98 -8.54
C ALA A 119 2.06 0.07 -7.35
N ALA A 120 1.40 -1.09 -7.22
CA ALA A 120 1.74 -2.10 -6.22
C ALA A 120 3.14 -2.72 -6.47
N GLY A 121 3.52 -2.89 -7.74
CA GLY A 121 4.86 -3.34 -8.13
C GLY A 121 5.95 -2.32 -7.83
N VAL A 122 5.70 -1.04 -8.07
CA VAL A 122 6.62 0.05 -7.70
C VAL A 122 6.76 0.17 -6.18
N GLY A 123 5.70 -0.09 -5.41
CA GLY A 123 5.78 -0.14 -3.95
C GLY A 123 6.56 -1.32 -3.37
N CYS A 124 6.90 -2.33 -4.19
CA CYS A 124 7.73 -3.48 -3.81
C CYS A 124 9.23 -3.31 -4.08
N LEU A 125 9.62 -2.31 -4.89
CA LEU A 125 11.01 -2.00 -5.25
C LEU A 125 11.68 -1.13 -4.18
#